data_AF-A0A6P0X615-F1
#
_entry.id   AF-A0A6P0X615-F1
#
_cell.length_a   1.000
_cell.length_b   1.000
_cell.length_c   1.000
_cell.angle_alpha   90.00
_cell.angle_beta   90.00
_cell.angle_gamma   90.00
#
_symmetry.space_group_name_H-M   'P 1'
#
loop_
_entity.id
_entity.type
_entity.pdbx_description
1 polymer ?
#
loop_
_entity_poly.entity_id
_entity_poly.type
_entity_poly.pdbx_seq_one_letter_code
_entity_poly.pdbx_strand_id
1 'polypeptide(L)'
;MTLDLAKFYKACNPSKPVQKQQYYIDFSSVRGSKIIKSLKRQIAVISPDEPTCQLFTGHIGCGKSTELLRLKSDLEQEGFHVVYFESSQDLDMADVDVTDILLSIAGQVSESLEAINIRLHPGYFTNLFTEIADFLQTPIELSTEAELSLGIGKITARTKEAPKLRRRLREYLEPRTSSILQSINEELLGKANTALKRQGKAGLVVIIDNLDRVDFRPLPSGRSQQEYLFIDRGDQLRKLNCHVVYTIPLGLTFSNDCEILKDRLGGGIPPKVLPMVPVKRRNGDEHTEGMALLRQMVMVRAFPEQTPAKQLELIPEVFDTPEILDRLCSVSGGHLRNLLGLLLGCVMQDDPPFSGETLEEVIRERRDYLLSSIDDDEWELLFQ
;
A
#
# COMPACT_ATOMS: atom_id res chain seq x y z
N MET A 1 -15.06 24.55 23.12
CA MET A 1 -15.41 24.71 21.68
C MET A 1 -15.80 23.33 21.21
N THR A 2 -17.04 23.10 20.81
CA THR A 2 -17.59 21.73 20.84
C THR A 2 -17.00 20.84 19.76
N LEU A 3 -16.54 19.65 20.16
CA LEU A 3 -16.09 18.58 19.26
C LEU A 3 -17.23 18.09 18.36
N ASP A 4 -17.00 17.99 17.06
CA ASP A 4 -17.92 17.31 16.13
C ASP A 4 -17.63 15.80 16.15
N LEU A 5 -18.39 15.07 16.96
CA LEU A 5 -18.18 13.63 17.19
C LEU A 5 -18.32 12.80 15.90
N ALA A 6 -19.26 13.15 15.01
CA ALA A 6 -19.45 12.41 13.76
C ALA A 6 -18.30 12.63 12.77
N LYS A 7 -17.77 13.86 12.69
CA LYS A 7 -16.56 14.16 11.92
C LYS A 7 -15.34 13.47 12.53
N PHE A 8 -15.21 13.49 13.86
CA PHE A 8 -14.13 12.85 14.60
C PHE A 8 -14.11 11.32 14.38
N TYR A 9 -15.24 10.64 14.55
CA TYR A 9 -15.40 9.21 14.27
C TYR A 9 -14.92 8.84 12.86
N LYS A 10 -15.36 9.59 11.83
CA LYS A 10 -14.92 9.37 10.45
C LYS A 10 -13.42 9.61 10.28
N ALA A 11 -12.88 10.60 10.96
CA ALA A 11 -11.46 10.91 10.94
C ALA A 11 -10.62 9.86 11.70
N CYS A 12 -11.19 9.12 12.64
CA CYS A 12 -10.51 8.07 13.41
C CYS A 12 -10.51 6.69 12.72
N ASN A 13 -11.19 6.52 11.59
CA ASN A 13 -11.29 5.22 10.92
C ASN A 13 -9.90 4.72 10.44
N PRO A 14 -9.37 3.61 10.99
CA PRO A 14 -8.03 3.11 10.67
C PRO A 14 -7.93 2.38 9.31
N SER A 15 -9.06 2.11 8.66
CA SER A 15 -9.13 1.38 7.39
C SER A 15 -8.93 2.28 6.17
N LYS A 16 -8.90 3.60 6.35
CA LYS A 16 -8.72 4.56 5.25
C LYS A 16 -7.40 5.34 5.41
N PRO A 17 -6.60 5.46 4.34
CA PRO A 17 -5.43 6.33 4.37
C PRO A 17 -5.83 7.80 4.51
N VAL A 18 -4.89 8.63 4.95
CA VAL A 18 -5.11 10.08 5.04
C VAL A 18 -5.06 10.67 3.64
N GLN A 19 -6.20 11.18 3.17
CA GLN A 19 -6.31 11.86 1.87
C GLN A 19 -6.29 13.39 2.01
N LYS A 20 -6.76 13.93 3.15
CA LYS A 20 -6.79 15.38 3.37
C LYS A 20 -5.53 15.84 4.07
N GLN A 21 -4.86 16.84 3.49
CA GLN A 21 -3.62 17.41 4.01
C GLN A 21 -3.73 17.88 5.47
N GLN A 22 -4.91 18.38 5.88
CA GLN A 22 -5.13 18.85 7.25
C GLN A 22 -4.94 17.77 8.32
N TYR A 23 -5.14 16.48 8.01
CA TYR A 23 -4.97 15.37 8.96
C TYR A 23 -3.59 14.73 8.89
N TYR A 24 -2.71 15.22 8.01
CA TYR A 24 -1.38 14.64 7.81
C TYR A 24 -0.40 15.14 8.87
N ILE A 25 0.36 14.22 9.46
CA ILE A 25 1.48 14.50 10.37
C ILE A 25 2.74 13.88 9.77
N ASP A 26 3.80 14.69 9.64
CA ASP A 26 5.11 14.21 9.17
C ASP A 26 5.88 13.54 10.32
N PHE A 27 5.95 12.22 10.28
CA PHE A 27 6.71 11.41 11.24
C PHE A 27 8.17 11.17 10.84
N SER A 28 8.65 11.72 9.71
CA SER A 28 10.00 11.42 9.19
C SER A 28 11.13 11.81 10.14
N SER A 29 10.93 12.84 10.97
CA SER A 29 11.90 13.29 11.98
C SER A 29 12.13 12.27 13.09
N VAL A 30 11.08 11.55 13.50
CA VAL A 30 11.14 10.56 14.59
C VAL A 30 11.34 9.13 14.08
N ARG A 31 10.99 8.87 12.82
CA ARG A 31 11.23 7.59 12.13
C ARG A 31 12.67 7.42 11.64
N GLY A 32 13.51 8.46 11.77
CA GLY A 32 14.92 8.43 11.39
C GLY A 32 15.19 8.29 9.89
N SER A 33 14.18 8.45 9.03
CA SER A 33 14.33 8.28 7.58
C SER A 33 13.34 9.15 6.80
N LYS A 34 13.83 9.76 5.71
CA LYS A 34 13.03 10.56 4.76
C LYS A 34 12.71 9.71 3.53
N ILE A 35 12.01 8.60 3.73
CA ILE A 35 11.84 7.54 2.71
C ILE A 35 11.17 8.09 1.46
N ILE A 36 10.05 8.80 1.59
CA ILE A 36 9.33 9.39 0.45
C ILE A 36 10.20 10.37 -0.32
N LYS A 37 10.98 11.20 0.39
CA LYS A 37 11.96 12.10 -0.25
C LYS A 37 13.03 11.32 -1.02
N SER A 38 13.48 10.18 -0.50
CA SER A 38 14.45 9.31 -1.18
C SER A 38 13.84 8.68 -2.44
N LEU A 39 12.62 8.14 -2.35
CA LEU A 39 11.92 7.53 -3.49
C LEU A 39 11.70 8.56 -4.61
N LYS A 40 11.18 9.73 -4.23
CA LYS A 40 11.00 10.88 -5.13
C LYS A 40 12.31 11.27 -5.79
N ARG A 41 13.39 11.44 -5.01
CA ARG A 41 14.71 11.86 -5.53
C ARG A 41 15.24 10.88 -6.57
N GLN A 42 15.08 9.57 -6.35
CA GLN A 42 15.54 8.56 -7.30
C GLN A 42 14.79 8.68 -8.64
N ILE A 43 13.46 8.89 -8.60
CA ILE A 43 12.62 9.04 -9.79
C ILE A 43 12.90 10.38 -10.48
N ALA A 44 12.67 11.49 -9.79
CA ALA A 44 12.58 12.81 -10.41
C ALA A 44 13.94 13.49 -10.65
N VAL A 45 14.98 13.13 -9.89
CA VAL A 45 16.26 13.85 -9.91
C VAL A 45 17.40 13.00 -10.43
N ILE A 46 17.49 11.74 -9.97
CA ILE A 46 18.63 10.87 -10.31
C ILE A 46 18.42 10.16 -11.64
N SER A 47 17.20 9.69 -11.90
CA SER A 47 16.90 8.78 -13.02
C SER A 47 15.71 9.24 -13.87
N PRO A 48 15.51 10.53 -14.18
CA PRO A 48 14.25 10.99 -14.79
C PRO A 48 13.90 10.37 -16.15
N ASP A 49 14.90 9.87 -16.88
CA ASP A 49 14.74 9.25 -18.20
C ASP A 49 14.95 7.73 -18.22
N GLU A 50 15.40 7.13 -17.10
CA GLU A 50 15.68 5.70 -17.01
C GLU A 50 14.71 5.04 -16.01
N PRO A 51 14.01 3.95 -16.41
CA PRO A 51 13.09 3.22 -15.52
C PRO A 51 13.74 2.81 -14.20
N THR A 52 13.02 3.01 -13.09
CA THR A 52 13.47 2.57 -11.76
C THR A 52 12.48 1.56 -11.18
N CYS A 53 12.96 0.47 -10.59
CA CYS A 53 12.17 -0.41 -9.74
C CYS A 53 12.52 -0.16 -8.29
N GLN A 54 11.56 0.30 -7.48
CA GLN A 54 11.79 0.62 -6.07
C GLN A 54 10.85 -0.18 -5.18
N LEU A 55 11.39 -0.70 -4.08
CA LEU A 55 10.67 -1.55 -3.14
C LEU A 55 10.40 -0.79 -1.85
N PHE A 56 9.15 -0.78 -1.43
CA PHE A 56 8.68 -0.12 -0.22
C PHE A 56 8.00 -1.14 0.70
N THR A 57 8.30 -1.11 1.98
CA THR A 57 7.75 -2.07 2.93
C THR A 57 7.60 -1.47 4.32
N GLY A 58 7.05 -2.23 5.24
CA GLY A 58 6.68 -1.84 6.59
C GLY A 58 5.45 -2.63 7.02
N HIS A 59 5.15 -2.65 8.31
CA HIS A 59 4.00 -3.43 8.80
C HIS A 59 2.69 -2.94 8.18
N ILE A 60 1.70 -3.82 8.12
CA ILE A 60 0.36 -3.46 7.65
C ILE A 60 -0.26 -2.48 8.65
N GLY A 61 -0.67 -1.30 8.16
CA GLY A 61 -1.26 -0.26 9.02
C GLY A 61 -0.25 0.72 9.67
N CYS A 62 1.02 0.71 9.25
CA CYS A 62 2.02 1.71 9.70
C CYS A 62 1.93 3.06 8.96
N GLY A 63 1.07 3.18 7.94
CA GLY A 63 0.86 4.41 7.16
C GLY A 63 1.46 4.42 5.75
N LYS A 64 1.86 3.26 5.20
CA LYS A 64 2.43 3.15 3.84
C LYS A 64 1.57 3.85 2.77
N SER A 65 0.27 3.54 2.72
CA SER A 65 -0.65 4.12 1.75
C SER A 65 -0.73 5.65 1.83
N THR A 66 -0.71 6.22 3.05
CA THR A 66 -0.64 7.68 3.24
C THR A 66 0.64 8.25 2.64
N GLU A 67 1.79 7.63 2.90
CA GLU A 67 3.08 8.08 2.39
C GLU A 67 3.21 7.89 0.86
N LEU A 68 2.60 6.86 0.28
CA LEU A 68 2.54 6.65 -1.17
C LEU A 68 1.62 7.66 -1.88
N LEU A 69 0.48 8.02 -1.29
CA LEU A 69 -0.38 9.10 -1.82
C LEU A 69 0.34 10.46 -1.80
N ARG A 70 1.20 10.70 -0.81
CA ARG A 70 2.08 11.88 -0.80
C ARG A 70 3.13 11.80 -1.90
N LEU A 71 3.79 10.65 -2.08
CA LEU A 71 4.72 10.45 -3.18
C LEU A 71 4.06 10.71 -4.54
N LYS A 72 2.81 10.24 -4.72
CA LYS A 72 2.00 10.54 -5.91
C LYS A 72 1.88 12.04 -6.13
N SER A 73 1.32 12.77 -5.16
CA SER A 73 1.14 14.22 -5.26
C SER A 73 2.47 14.95 -5.54
N ASP A 74 3.54 14.54 -4.86
CA ASP A 74 4.85 15.17 -5.01
C ASP A 74 5.45 14.93 -6.41
N LEU A 75 5.20 13.78 -7.03
CA LEU A 75 5.68 13.44 -8.39
C LEU A 75 4.81 14.09 -9.48
N GLU A 76 3.50 14.18 -9.27
CA GLU A 76 2.60 14.92 -10.15
C GLU A 76 2.99 16.41 -10.22
N GLN A 77 3.41 16.99 -9.10
CA GLN A 77 3.95 18.37 -9.05
C GLN A 77 5.27 18.53 -9.80
N GLU A 78 6.10 17.48 -9.87
CA GLU A 78 7.31 17.45 -10.72
C GLU A 78 6.99 17.16 -12.20
N GLY A 79 5.71 17.08 -12.57
CA GLY A 79 5.28 16.91 -13.95
C GLY A 79 5.20 15.46 -14.45
N PHE A 80 5.35 14.46 -13.58
CA PHE A 80 5.10 13.07 -13.96
C PHE A 80 3.60 12.79 -14.12
N HIS A 81 3.26 11.79 -14.93
CA HIS A 81 1.94 11.16 -14.89
C HIS A 81 2.03 9.95 -13.97
N VAL A 82 1.30 9.99 -12.86
CA VAL A 82 1.41 8.98 -11.80
C VAL A 82 0.15 8.14 -11.74
N VAL A 83 0.30 6.86 -12.03
CA VAL A 83 -0.74 5.84 -11.88
C VAL A 83 -0.58 5.24 -10.49
N TYR A 84 -1.57 5.43 -9.63
CA TYR A 84 -1.62 4.83 -8.30
C TYR A 84 -2.85 3.93 -8.22
N PHE A 85 -2.66 2.70 -7.77
CA PHE A 85 -3.77 1.79 -7.49
C PHE A 85 -3.43 0.87 -6.31
N GLU A 86 -4.49 0.38 -5.66
CA GLU A 86 -4.40 -0.62 -4.60
C GLU A 86 -4.61 -2.01 -5.20
N SER A 87 -3.57 -2.84 -5.18
CA SER A 87 -3.62 -4.19 -5.78
C SER A 87 -4.75 -5.05 -5.23
N SER A 88 -5.09 -4.89 -3.94
CA SER A 88 -6.18 -5.61 -3.27
C SER A 88 -7.58 -5.32 -3.83
N GLN A 89 -7.77 -4.26 -4.62
CA GLN A 89 -9.05 -3.98 -5.28
C GLN A 89 -9.22 -4.79 -6.57
N ASP A 90 -8.12 -5.06 -7.27
CA ASP A 90 -8.14 -5.66 -8.60
C ASP A 90 -7.77 -7.14 -8.56
N LEU A 91 -6.90 -7.52 -7.65
CA LEU A 91 -6.29 -8.84 -7.54
C LEU A 91 -6.81 -9.55 -6.29
N ASP A 92 -7.05 -10.85 -6.42
CA ASP A 92 -7.30 -11.69 -5.25
C ASP A 92 -5.97 -12.14 -4.66
N MET A 93 -5.65 -11.53 -3.52
CA MET A 93 -4.40 -11.66 -2.76
C MET A 93 -4.12 -13.08 -2.26
N ALA A 94 -5.13 -13.94 -2.13
CA ALA A 94 -4.97 -15.32 -1.68
C ALA A 94 -4.35 -16.22 -2.75
N ASP A 95 -4.45 -15.81 -4.02
CA ASP A 95 -4.07 -16.64 -5.15
C ASP A 95 -3.65 -15.77 -6.35
N VAL A 96 -2.85 -14.72 -6.13
CA VAL A 96 -2.31 -13.88 -7.21
C VAL A 96 -1.03 -14.48 -7.83
N ASP A 97 -0.88 -14.33 -9.15
CA ASP A 97 0.34 -14.66 -9.93
C ASP A 97 1.02 -13.41 -10.52
N VAL A 98 2.26 -13.55 -11.01
CA VAL A 98 3.00 -12.46 -11.68
C VAL A 98 2.26 -11.94 -12.90
N THR A 99 1.60 -12.81 -13.67
CA THR A 99 0.86 -12.38 -14.85
C THR A 99 -0.37 -11.54 -14.47
N ASP A 100 -1.03 -11.88 -13.37
CA ASP A 100 -2.17 -11.09 -12.87
C ASP A 100 -1.71 -9.66 -12.51
N ILE A 101 -0.55 -9.54 -11.85
CA ILE A 101 0.06 -8.24 -11.50
C ILE A 101 0.39 -7.44 -12.77
N LEU A 102 1.03 -8.07 -13.75
CA LEU A 102 1.40 -7.42 -15.02
C LEU A 102 0.16 -6.92 -15.79
N LEU A 103 -0.89 -7.75 -15.87
CA LEU A 103 -2.15 -7.35 -16.50
C LEU A 103 -2.84 -6.23 -15.73
N SER A 104 -2.89 -6.29 -14.39
CA SER A 104 -3.45 -5.20 -13.57
C SER A 104 -2.72 -3.87 -13.82
N ILE A 105 -1.38 -3.87 -13.87
CA ILE A 105 -0.60 -2.67 -14.23
C ILE A 105 -0.99 -2.17 -15.63
N ALA A 106 -1.05 -3.07 -16.61
CA ALA A 106 -1.38 -2.70 -17.99
C ALA A 106 -2.77 -2.06 -18.11
N GLY A 107 -3.76 -2.60 -17.38
CA GLY A 107 -5.13 -2.08 -17.35
C GLY A 107 -5.21 -0.71 -16.69
N GLN A 108 -4.62 -0.57 -15.50
CA GLN A 108 -4.60 0.69 -14.74
C GLN A 108 -3.87 1.81 -15.48
N VAL A 109 -2.77 1.48 -16.17
CA VAL A 109 -2.07 2.44 -17.03
C VAL A 109 -2.92 2.85 -18.23
N SER A 110 -3.56 1.90 -18.92
CA SER A 110 -4.43 2.22 -20.07
C SER A 110 -5.58 3.14 -19.66
N GLU A 111 -6.29 2.81 -18.57
CA GLU A 111 -7.41 3.60 -18.06
C GLU A 111 -6.97 5.02 -17.68
N SER A 112 -5.83 5.17 -17.00
CA SER A 112 -5.29 6.47 -16.61
C SER A 112 -4.86 7.33 -17.81
N LEU A 113 -4.34 6.70 -18.87
CA LEU A 113 -3.96 7.39 -20.12
C LEU A 113 -5.19 7.80 -20.95
N GLU A 114 -6.21 6.95 -21.03
CA GLU A 114 -7.49 7.24 -21.68
C GLU A 114 -8.16 8.47 -21.07
N ALA A 115 -8.11 8.60 -19.73
CA ALA A 115 -8.63 9.76 -19.00
C ALA A 115 -7.98 11.10 -19.39
N ILE A 116 -6.77 11.07 -19.97
CA ILE A 116 -6.06 12.25 -20.50
C ILE A 116 -5.97 12.24 -22.04
N ASN A 117 -6.87 11.52 -22.70
CA ASN A 117 -6.98 11.41 -24.16
C ASN A 117 -5.75 10.81 -24.86
N ILE A 118 -4.97 9.97 -24.16
CA ILE A 118 -3.93 9.14 -24.78
C ILE A 118 -4.51 7.74 -24.94
N ARG A 119 -4.99 7.42 -26.15
CA ARG A 119 -5.49 6.08 -26.48
C ARG A 119 -4.41 5.27 -27.18
N LEU A 120 -4.03 4.15 -26.57
CA LEU A 120 -3.05 3.22 -27.11
C LEU A 120 -3.77 1.93 -27.48
N HIS A 121 -3.42 1.38 -28.64
CA HIS A 121 -3.97 0.12 -29.14
C HIS A 121 -2.86 -0.92 -29.25
N PRO A 122 -2.58 -1.67 -28.17
CA PRO A 122 -1.60 -2.73 -28.21
C PRO A 122 -2.22 -3.99 -28.83
N GLY A 123 -1.80 -4.33 -30.05
CA GLY A 123 -2.40 -5.36 -30.88
C GLY A 123 -2.23 -6.78 -30.34
N TYR A 124 -1.15 -7.04 -29.60
CA TYR A 124 -0.96 -8.33 -28.92
C TYR A 124 -2.10 -8.63 -27.94
N PHE A 125 -2.58 -7.64 -27.19
CA PHE A 125 -3.64 -7.83 -26.20
C PHE A 125 -4.99 -8.11 -26.84
N THR A 126 -5.27 -7.52 -28.01
CA THR A 126 -6.47 -7.85 -28.78
C THR A 126 -6.51 -9.36 -29.08
N ASN A 127 -5.40 -9.91 -29.61
CA ASN A 127 -5.30 -11.33 -29.89
C ASN A 127 -5.35 -12.18 -28.61
N LEU A 128 -4.61 -11.79 -27.57
CA LEU A 128 -4.59 -12.50 -26.30
C LEU A 128 -5.99 -12.62 -25.69
N PHE A 129 -6.78 -11.54 -25.71
CA PHE A 129 -8.13 -11.56 -25.16
C PHE A 129 -9.10 -12.39 -26.00
N THR A 130 -8.99 -12.36 -27.33
CA THR A 130 -9.74 -13.26 -28.20
C THR A 130 -9.41 -14.73 -27.90
N GLU A 131 -8.12 -15.06 -27.81
CA GLU A 131 -7.67 -16.41 -27.47
C GLU A 131 -8.14 -16.86 -26.08
N ILE A 132 -8.14 -15.96 -25.09
CA ILE A 132 -8.68 -16.24 -23.75
C ILE A 132 -10.18 -16.47 -23.81
N ALA A 133 -10.94 -15.66 -24.55
CA ALA A 133 -12.39 -15.83 -24.71
C ALA A 133 -12.72 -17.20 -25.31
N ASP A 134 -12.00 -17.59 -26.37
CA ASP A 134 -12.13 -18.88 -27.03
C ASP A 134 -11.74 -20.03 -26.10
N PHE A 135 -10.61 -19.91 -25.40
CA PHE A 135 -10.10 -20.92 -24.47
C PHE A 135 -11.06 -21.15 -23.29
N LEU A 136 -11.62 -20.08 -22.74
CA LEU A 136 -12.57 -20.14 -21.65
C LEU A 136 -13.99 -20.48 -22.13
N GLN A 137 -14.19 -20.66 -23.44
CA GLN A 137 -15.50 -20.90 -24.08
C GLN A 137 -16.57 -19.93 -23.58
N THR A 138 -16.19 -18.68 -23.37
CA THR A 138 -17.08 -17.66 -22.84
C THR A 138 -17.26 -16.58 -23.89
N PRO A 139 -18.51 -16.14 -24.15
CA PRO A 139 -18.74 -14.99 -25.00
C PRO A 139 -18.25 -13.75 -24.25
N ILE A 140 -16.97 -13.41 -24.42
CA ILE A 140 -16.47 -12.09 -24.12
C ILE A 140 -16.73 -11.31 -25.40
N GLU A 141 -17.79 -10.51 -25.43
CA GLU A 141 -18.03 -9.55 -26.51
C GLU A 141 -16.89 -8.52 -26.49
N LEU A 142 -15.79 -8.85 -27.15
CA LEU A 142 -14.69 -7.94 -27.43
C LEU A 142 -15.05 -7.28 -28.75
N SER A 143 -15.51 -6.02 -28.68
CA SER A 143 -15.54 -5.20 -29.89
C SER A 143 -14.13 -5.12 -30.47
N THR A 144 -14.02 -4.97 -31.79
CA THR A 144 -12.74 -4.84 -32.51
C THR A 144 -11.87 -3.65 -32.06
N GLU A 145 -12.44 -2.76 -31.23
CA GLU A 145 -11.79 -1.62 -30.57
C GLU A 145 -11.71 -1.78 -29.05
N ALA A 146 -11.63 -3.01 -28.50
CA ALA A 146 -11.54 -3.20 -27.06
C ALA A 146 -10.33 -2.43 -26.49
N GLU A 147 -10.62 -1.35 -25.75
CA GLU A 147 -9.65 -0.66 -24.91
C GLU A 147 -9.03 -1.69 -23.95
N LEU A 148 -7.70 -1.67 -23.83
CA LEU A 148 -6.95 -2.65 -23.05
C LEU A 148 -7.50 -2.77 -21.61
N SER A 149 -7.87 -1.62 -21.02
CA SER A 149 -8.56 -1.48 -19.74
C SER A 149 -9.85 -2.32 -19.65
N LEU A 150 -10.73 -2.21 -20.66
CA LEU A 150 -12.00 -2.96 -20.73
C LEU A 150 -11.77 -4.48 -20.86
N GLY A 151 -10.81 -4.90 -21.69
CA GLY A 151 -10.47 -6.31 -21.87
C GLY A 151 -10.03 -6.97 -20.56
N ILE A 152 -9.11 -6.30 -19.85
CA ILE A 152 -8.62 -6.75 -18.54
C ILE A 152 -9.75 -6.74 -17.51
N GLY A 153 -10.56 -5.67 -17.46
CA GLY A 153 -11.69 -5.56 -16.54
C GLY A 153 -12.70 -6.71 -16.69
N LYS A 154 -13.02 -7.10 -17.92
CA LYS A 154 -13.93 -8.24 -18.20
C LYS A 154 -13.34 -9.58 -17.73
N ILE A 155 -12.05 -9.81 -17.96
CA ILE A 155 -11.36 -11.04 -17.51
C ILE A 155 -11.33 -11.08 -15.98
N THR A 156 -10.93 -9.99 -15.32
CA THR A 156 -10.86 -9.88 -13.86
C THR A 156 -12.22 -10.09 -13.20
N ALA A 157 -13.30 -9.51 -13.73
CA ALA A 157 -14.65 -9.70 -13.21
C ALA A 157 -15.06 -11.18 -13.25
N ARG A 158 -14.78 -11.88 -14.36
CA ARG A 158 -15.13 -13.30 -14.53
C ARG A 158 -14.31 -14.23 -13.65
N THR A 159 -13.02 -13.96 -13.48
CA THR A 159 -12.15 -14.80 -12.65
C THR A 159 -12.44 -14.64 -11.16
N LYS A 160 -12.86 -13.45 -10.71
CA LYS A 160 -13.34 -13.23 -9.33
C LYS A 160 -14.55 -14.12 -8.98
N GLU A 161 -15.46 -14.34 -9.92
CA GLU A 161 -16.68 -15.14 -9.69
C GLU A 161 -16.42 -16.65 -9.74
N ALA A 162 -15.30 -17.11 -10.33
CA ALA A 162 -15.09 -18.52 -10.65
C ALA A 162 -13.63 -19.01 -10.40
N PRO A 163 -13.33 -19.59 -9.22
CA PRO A 163 -11.98 -20.06 -8.88
C PRO A 163 -11.39 -21.09 -9.86
N LYS A 164 -12.22 -21.99 -10.40
CA LYS A 164 -11.79 -22.98 -11.43
C LYS A 164 -11.38 -22.31 -12.74
N LEU A 165 -12.07 -21.24 -13.12
CA LEU A 165 -11.77 -20.48 -14.34
C LEU A 165 -10.44 -19.75 -14.19
N ARG A 166 -10.21 -19.16 -13.02
CA ARG A 166 -8.94 -18.49 -12.70
C ARG A 166 -7.76 -19.43 -12.79
N ARG A 167 -7.85 -20.64 -12.20
CA ARG A 167 -6.78 -21.62 -12.29
C ARG A 167 -6.45 -21.97 -13.74
N ARG A 168 -7.46 -22.23 -14.57
CA ARG A 168 -7.26 -22.51 -16.01
C ARG A 168 -6.63 -21.33 -16.74
N LEU A 169 -7.07 -20.11 -16.43
CA LEU A 169 -6.50 -18.90 -17.00
C LEU A 169 -5.02 -18.76 -16.63
N ARG A 170 -4.67 -19.02 -15.36
CA ARG A 170 -3.26 -19.01 -14.93
C ARG A 170 -2.43 -20.04 -15.69
N GLU A 171 -2.89 -21.29 -15.73
CA GLU A 171 -2.19 -22.37 -16.47
C GLU A 171 -1.98 -22.01 -17.95
N TYR A 172 -2.91 -21.23 -18.53
CA TYR A 172 -2.81 -20.74 -19.90
C TYR A 172 -1.87 -19.53 -20.06
N LEU A 173 -1.85 -18.62 -19.09
CA LEU A 173 -1.09 -17.38 -19.12
C LEU A 173 0.37 -17.55 -18.67
N GLU A 174 0.64 -18.46 -17.74
CA GLU A 174 1.97 -18.65 -17.15
C GLU A 174 3.08 -18.84 -18.21
N PRO A 175 2.91 -19.71 -19.25
CA PRO A 175 3.92 -19.92 -20.28
C PRO A 175 4.18 -18.67 -21.15
N ARG A 176 3.27 -17.69 -21.10
CA ARG A 176 3.25 -16.48 -21.93
C ARG A 176 3.74 -15.24 -21.19
N THR A 177 4.14 -15.38 -19.91
CA THR A 177 4.60 -14.24 -19.08
C THR A 177 5.60 -13.34 -19.80
N SER A 178 6.59 -13.92 -20.49
CA SER A 178 7.62 -13.16 -21.22
C SER A 178 7.07 -12.36 -22.41
N SER A 179 6.14 -12.94 -23.19
CA SER A 179 5.54 -12.23 -24.34
C SER A 179 4.55 -11.16 -23.88
N ILE A 180 3.81 -11.42 -22.80
CA ILE A 180 2.96 -10.43 -22.15
C ILE A 180 3.82 -9.24 -21.67
N LEU A 181 4.89 -9.50 -20.92
CA LEU A 181 5.80 -8.46 -20.44
C LEU A 181 6.44 -7.66 -21.59
N GLN A 182 6.87 -8.34 -22.66
CA GLN A 182 7.43 -7.68 -23.84
C GLN A 182 6.40 -6.74 -24.48
N SER A 183 5.17 -7.19 -24.68
CA SER A 183 4.11 -6.35 -25.25
C SER A 183 3.74 -5.18 -24.34
N ILE A 184 3.65 -5.38 -23.02
CA ILE A 184 3.45 -4.28 -22.06
C ILE A 184 4.54 -3.22 -22.25
N ASN A 185 5.79 -3.63 -22.36
CA ASN A 185 6.91 -2.72 -22.51
C ASN A 185 6.93 -1.97 -23.85
N GLU A 186 6.74 -2.68 -24.96
CA GLU A 186 6.89 -2.15 -26.32
C GLU A 186 5.64 -1.41 -26.81
N GLU A 187 4.46 -1.97 -26.54
CA GLU A 187 3.20 -1.50 -27.10
C GLU A 187 2.43 -0.55 -26.17
N LEU A 188 2.64 -0.65 -24.85
CA LEU A 188 1.99 0.20 -23.85
C LEU A 188 2.96 1.20 -23.24
N LEU A 189 3.89 0.76 -22.37
CA LEU A 189 4.70 1.64 -21.53
C LEU A 189 5.65 2.54 -22.35
N GLY A 190 6.33 1.99 -23.36
CA GLY A 190 7.21 2.77 -24.24
C GLY A 190 6.46 3.83 -25.05
N LYS A 191 5.31 3.46 -25.61
CA LYS A 191 4.44 4.40 -26.35
C LYS A 191 3.81 5.44 -25.43
N ALA A 192 3.38 5.04 -24.23
CA ALA A 192 2.85 5.93 -23.20
C ALA A 192 3.87 6.98 -22.81
N ASN A 193 5.10 6.58 -22.46
CA ASN A 193 6.17 7.51 -22.13
C ASN A 193 6.46 8.50 -23.27
N THR A 194 6.46 8.02 -24.52
CA THR A 194 6.66 8.89 -25.69
C THR A 194 5.51 9.90 -25.83
N ALA A 195 4.26 9.47 -25.69
CA ALA A 195 3.08 10.33 -25.78
C ALA A 195 3.02 11.35 -24.64
N LEU A 196 3.31 10.92 -23.41
CA LEU A 196 3.39 11.77 -22.23
C LEU A 196 4.45 12.87 -22.38
N LYS A 197 5.65 12.51 -22.86
CA LYS A 197 6.71 13.50 -23.12
C LYS A 197 6.30 14.52 -24.19
N ARG A 198 5.57 14.10 -25.24
CA ARG A 198 5.00 15.03 -26.24
C ARG A 198 3.97 16.01 -25.64
N GLN A 199 3.29 15.62 -24.56
CA GLN A 199 2.39 16.50 -23.79
C GLN A 199 3.13 17.30 -22.70
N GLY A 200 4.47 17.28 -22.67
CA GLY A 200 5.26 18.03 -21.69
C GLY A 200 5.33 17.38 -20.30
N LYS A 201 4.94 16.12 -20.14
CA LYS A 201 5.13 15.36 -18.90
C LYS A 201 6.55 14.82 -18.80
N ALA A 202 7.05 14.66 -17.57
CA ALA A 202 8.38 14.11 -17.30
C ALA A 202 8.48 12.61 -17.66
N GLY A 203 7.40 11.86 -17.43
CA GLY A 203 7.33 10.43 -17.72
C GLY A 203 6.18 9.75 -16.97
N LEU A 204 6.13 8.42 -17.06
CA LEU A 204 5.16 7.56 -16.37
C LEU A 204 5.76 6.99 -15.08
N VAL A 205 5.01 7.09 -13.99
CA VAL A 205 5.27 6.40 -12.73
C VAL A 205 4.08 5.54 -12.35
N VAL A 206 4.33 4.29 -11.95
CA VAL A 206 3.32 3.37 -11.43
C VAL A 206 3.61 3.08 -9.97
N ILE A 207 2.65 3.35 -9.09
CA ILE A 207 2.74 3.09 -7.65
C ILE A 207 1.70 2.02 -7.29
N ILE A 208 2.18 0.88 -6.81
CA ILE A 208 1.38 -0.31 -6.55
C ILE A 208 1.33 -0.52 -5.04
N ASP A 209 0.21 -0.12 -4.45
CA ASP A 209 -0.03 -0.24 -3.02
C ASP A 209 -0.72 -1.56 -2.67
N ASN A 210 -0.69 -1.96 -1.40
CA ASN A 210 -1.29 -3.17 -0.84
C ASN A 210 -0.81 -4.52 -1.42
N LEU A 211 0.20 -4.55 -2.32
CA LEU A 211 0.78 -5.80 -2.81
C LEU A 211 1.57 -6.54 -1.71
N ASP A 212 1.91 -5.85 -0.62
CA ASP A 212 2.40 -6.45 0.63
C ASP A 212 1.37 -7.28 1.39
N ARG A 213 0.10 -7.29 0.96
CA ARG A 213 -0.99 -8.06 1.59
C ARG A 213 -1.25 -9.42 0.95
N VAL A 214 -0.38 -9.88 0.04
CA VAL A 214 -0.45 -11.24 -0.48
C VAL A 214 -0.33 -12.24 0.66
N ASP A 215 -1.15 -13.28 0.64
CA ASP A 215 -1.20 -14.26 1.73
C ASP A 215 0.14 -15.02 1.88
N PHE A 216 0.52 -15.28 3.13
CA PHE A 216 1.62 -16.17 3.45
C PHE A 216 1.15 -17.62 3.35
N ARG A 217 0.96 -18.10 2.12
CA ARG A 217 0.52 -19.48 1.86
C ARG A 217 1.70 -20.33 1.39
N PRO A 218 1.96 -21.51 2.01
CA PRO A 218 2.95 -22.44 1.49
C PRO A 218 2.49 -23.03 0.15
N LEU A 219 3.41 -23.10 -0.80
CA LEU A 219 3.24 -23.74 -2.10
C LEU A 219 3.85 -25.15 -2.08
N PRO A 220 3.44 -26.06 -3.00
CA PRO A 220 4.02 -27.40 -3.11
C PRO A 220 5.54 -27.42 -3.35
N SER A 221 6.11 -26.31 -3.84
CA SER A 221 7.56 -26.15 -4.01
C SER A 221 8.33 -25.97 -2.70
N GLY A 222 7.63 -25.83 -1.57
CA GLY A 222 8.22 -25.49 -0.26
C GLY A 222 8.45 -23.98 -0.07
N ARG A 223 8.24 -23.16 -1.10
CA ARG A 223 8.23 -21.69 -1.02
C ARG A 223 6.88 -21.19 -0.53
N SER A 224 6.84 -20.06 0.13
CA SER A 224 5.62 -19.28 0.29
C SER A 224 5.23 -18.60 -1.03
N GLN A 225 3.95 -18.24 -1.19
CA GLN A 225 3.47 -17.46 -2.33
C GLN A 225 4.18 -16.10 -2.44
N GLN A 226 4.49 -15.48 -1.30
CA GLN A 226 5.25 -14.23 -1.25
C GLN A 226 6.65 -14.43 -1.83
N GLU A 227 7.37 -15.46 -1.42
CA GLU A 227 8.71 -15.76 -1.97
C GLU A 227 8.64 -16.06 -3.46
N TYR A 228 7.67 -16.86 -3.90
CA TYR A 228 7.48 -17.15 -5.32
C TYR A 228 7.34 -15.86 -6.15
N LEU A 229 6.45 -14.94 -5.74
CA LEU A 229 6.19 -13.73 -6.52
C LEU A 229 7.36 -12.74 -6.51
N PHE A 230 7.90 -12.44 -5.34
CA PHE A 230 8.85 -11.34 -5.19
C PHE A 230 10.32 -11.77 -5.37
N ILE A 231 10.64 -13.05 -5.16
CA ILE A 231 12.00 -13.59 -5.26
C ILE A 231 12.15 -14.43 -6.52
N ASP A 232 11.31 -15.43 -6.73
CA ASP A 232 11.44 -16.34 -7.88
C ASP A 232 11.00 -15.66 -9.18
N ARG A 233 9.92 -14.86 -9.12
CA ARG A 233 9.35 -14.10 -10.24
C ARG A 233 9.69 -12.60 -10.19
N GLY A 234 10.59 -12.20 -9.30
CA GLY A 234 10.98 -10.80 -9.11
C GLY A 234 11.63 -10.16 -10.34
N ASP A 235 12.36 -10.94 -11.15
CA ASP A 235 13.01 -10.45 -12.37
C ASP A 235 11.99 -9.97 -13.42
N GLN A 236 10.85 -10.66 -13.56
CA GLN A 236 9.77 -10.25 -14.45
C GLN A 236 9.14 -8.93 -13.99
N LEU A 237 8.91 -8.77 -12.69
CA LEU A 237 8.33 -7.55 -12.11
C LEU A 237 9.27 -6.34 -12.20
N ARG A 238 10.59 -6.56 -12.17
CA ARG A 238 11.61 -5.52 -12.33
C ARG A 238 11.69 -4.96 -13.75
N LYS A 239 11.39 -5.79 -14.76
CA LYS A 239 11.65 -5.50 -16.18
C LYS A 239 10.64 -4.56 -16.84
N LEU A 240 9.78 -3.88 -16.09
CA LEU A 240 8.85 -2.90 -16.64
C LEU A 240 9.58 -1.61 -17.07
N ASN A 241 9.31 -1.13 -18.28
CA ASN A 241 9.93 0.05 -18.88
C ASN A 241 9.30 1.37 -18.39
N CYS A 242 9.07 1.49 -17.09
CA CYS A 242 8.60 2.71 -16.43
C CYS A 242 9.13 2.81 -14.99
N HIS A 243 8.98 3.96 -14.34
CA HIS A 243 9.22 4.02 -12.91
C HIS A 243 8.13 3.23 -12.19
N VAL A 244 8.53 2.29 -11.34
CA VAL A 244 7.61 1.49 -10.55
C VAL A 244 8.01 1.48 -9.07
N VAL A 245 7.00 1.61 -8.20
CA VAL A 245 7.12 1.45 -6.76
C VAL A 245 6.21 0.31 -6.32
N TYR A 246 6.78 -0.78 -5.81
CA TYR A 246 6.04 -1.92 -5.27
C TYR A 246 5.99 -1.86 -3.75
N THR A 247 4.81 -2.06 -3.15
CA THR A 247 4.78 -2.54 -1.76
C THR A 247 5.09 -4.04 -1.71
N ILE A 248 5.92 -4.46 -0.76
CA ILE A 248 6.27 -5.87 -0.57
C ILE A 248 6.08 -6.32 0.88
N PRO A 249 5.79 -7.61 1.15
CA PRO A 249 5.63 -8.12 2.51
C PRO A 249 6.90 -7.91 3.34
N LEU A 250 6.73 -7.37 4.55
CA LEU A 250 7.84 -7.05 5.45
C LEU A 250 8.66 -8.28 5.84
N GLY A 251 8.03 -9.45 5.96
CA GLY A 251 8.73 -10.69 6.28
C GLY A 251 9.88 -11.02 5.32
N LEU A 252 9.76 -10.62 4.04
CA LEU A 252 10.78 -10.88 3.02
C LEU A 252 12.08 -10.08 3.25
N THR A 253 12.04 -8.95 3.97
CA THR A 253 13.28 -8.24 4.33
C THR A 253 14.07 -8.92 5.44
N PHE A 254 13.44 -9.84 6.15
CA PHE A 254 14.03 -10.60 7.25
C PHE A 254 14.22 -12.09 6.90
N SER A 255 13.94 -12.47 5.65
CA SER A 255 14.15 -13.85 5.18
C SER A 255 15.61 -14.08 4.77
N ASN A 256 16.00 -15.36 4.70
CA ASN A 256 17.31 -15.77 4.22
C ASN A 256 17.57 -15.37 2.76
N ASP A 257 16.51 -15.12 1.98
CA ASP A 257 16.57 -14.75 0.57
C ASP A 257 16.51 -13.22 0.34
N CYS A 258 16.66 -12.40 1.39
CA CYS A 258 16.65 -10.95 1.28
C CYS A 258 17.68 -10.41 0.26
N GLU A 259 18.85 -11.04 0.16
CA GLU A 259 19.86 -10.68 -0.84
C GLU A 259 19.41 -11.04 -2.27
N ILE A 260 18.73 -12.18 -2.46
CA ILE A 260 18.18 -12.56 -3.77
C ILE A 260 17.05 -11.62 -4.18
N LEU A 261 16.16 -11.25 -3.25
CA LEU A 261 15.12 -10.23 -3.44
C LEU A 261 15.74 -8.90 -3.91
N LYS A 262 16.77 -8.45 -3.20
CA LYS A 262 17.50 -7.21 -3.52
C LYS A 262 18.05 -7.26 -4.94
N ASP A 263 18.68 -8.35 -5.34
CA ASP A 263 19.34 -8.44 -6.65
C ASP A 263 18.34 -8.61 -7.80
N ARG A 264 17.37 -9.53 -7.65
CA ARG A 264 16.41 -9.86 -8.71
C ARG A 264 15.37 -8.78 -8.91
N LEU A 265 14.74 -8.31 -7.83
CA LEU A 265 13.64 -7.35 -7.91
C LEU A 265 14.11 -5.91 -7.63
N GLY A 266 14.92 -5.72 -6.58
CA GLY A 266 15.40 -4.40 -6.15
C GLY A 266 16.54 -3.82 -6.98
N GLY A 267 17.08 -4.58 -7.94
CA GLY A 267 18.20 -4.16 -8.78
C GLY A 267 19.48 -3.83 -8.01
N GLY A 268 19.75 -4.57 -6.93
CA GLY A 268 20.88 -4.35 -6.04
C GLY A 268 20.59 -3.34 -4.92
N ILE A 269 19.40 -2.75 -4.88
CA ILE A 269 19.00 -1.77 -3.84
C ILE A 269 18.02 -2.44 -2.87
N PRO A 270 18.28 -2.40 -1.55
CA PRO A 270 17.41 -3.03 -0.57
C PRO A 270 16.07 -2.28 -0.44
N PRO A 271 14.99 -2.98 -0.05
CA PRO A 271 13.70 -2.35 0.22
C PRO A 271 13.78 -1.22 1.24
N LYS A 272 13.00 -0.16 1.02
CA LYS A 272 12.85 0.95 1.96
C LYS A 272 11.78 0.58 2.98
N VAL A 273 12.18 0.38 4.23
CA VAL A 273 11.29 0.02 5.34
C VAL A 273 10.74 1.28 6.00
N LEU A 274 9.42 1.45 6.06
CA LEU A 274 8.72 2.46 6.86
C LEU A 274 8.56 1.96 8.30
N PRO A 275 9.33 2.49 9.26
CA PRO A 275 9.26 2.04 10.65
C PRO A 275 8.02 2.60 11.36
N MET A 276 7.70 2.01 12.51
CA MET A 276 6.72 2.58 13.44
C MET A 276 7.22 3.89 14.04
N VAL A 277 6.29 4.65 14.61
CA VAL A 277 6.66 5.84 15.39
C VAL A 277 7.23 5.36 16.72
N PRO A 278 8.46 5.73 17.13
CA PRO A 278 8.98 5.30 18.41
C PRO A 278 8.22 5.96 19.56
N VAL A 279 7.74 5.14 20.51
CA VAL A 279 7.16 5.60 21.78
C VAL A 279 8.15 5.48 22.95
N LYS A 280 9.14 4.59 22.81
CA LYS A 280 10.22 4.37 23.78
C LYS A 280 11.57 4.31 23.10
N ARG A 281 12.60 4.71 23.84
CA ARG A 281 14.02 4.54 23.49
C ARG A 281 14.47 3.13 23.89
N ARG A 282 15.61 2.68 23.37
CA ARG A 282 16.17 1.35 23.68
C ARG A 282 16.47 1.13 25.16
N ASN A 283 16.77 2.19 25.89
CA ASN A 283 17.01 2.16 27.34
C ASN A 283 15.72 2.13 28.18
N GLY A 284 14.54 2.11 27.53
CA GLY A 284 13.23 2.05 28.19
C GLY A 284 12.58 3.42 28.43
N ASP A 285 13.34 4.52 28.29
CA ASP A 285 12.82 5.87 28.49
C ASP A 285 11.80 6.26 27.42
N GLU A 286 10.93 7.21 27.73
CA GLU A 286 9.99 7.76 26.76
C GLU A 286 10.71 8.39 25.55
N HIS A 287 10.20 8.11 24.35
CA HIS A 287 10.59 8.83 23.15
C HIS A 287 9.71 10.08 22.97
N THR A 288 10.03 11.14 23.72
CA THR A 288 9.22 12.35 23.88
C THR A 288 8.79 12.99 22.55
N GLU A 289 9.68 13.04 21.56
CA GLU A 289 9.39 13.62 20.24
C GLU A 289 8.36 12.80 19.46
N GLY A 290 8.40 11.47 19.63
CA GLY A 290 7.49 10.54 18.97
C GLY A 290 6.11 10.59 19.61
N MET A 291 6.07 10.60 20.94
CA MET A 291 4.85 10.79 21.72
C MET A 291 4.17 12.12 21.40
N ALA A 292 4.93 13.23 21.28
CA ALA A 292 4.39 14.52 20.89
C ALA A 292 3.68 14.48 19.52
N LEU A 293 4.26 13.83 18.51
CA LEU A 293 3.63 13.70 17.20
C LEU A 293 2.41 12.76 17.21
N LEU A 294 2.39 11.73 18.07
CA LEU A 294 1.21 10.86 18.23
C LEU A 294 0.06 11.60 18.91
N ARG A 295 0.32 12.37 19.97
CA ARG A 295 -0.66 13.28 20.61
C ARG A 295 -1.24 14.23 19.57
N GLN A 296 -0.36 14.88 18.80
CA GLN A 296 -0.72 15.79 17.73
C GLN A 296 -1.58 15.09 16.66
N MET A 297 -1.26 13.84 16.30
CA MET A 297 -2.05 13.05 15.36
C MET A 297 -3.46 12.76 15.88
N VAL A 298 -3.65 12.49 17.17
CA VAL A 298 -5.00 12.31 17.74
C VAL A 298 -5.76 13.62 17.71
N MET A 299 -5.15 14.70 18.20
CA MET A 299 -5.84 15.99 18.34
C MET A 299 -6.16 16.67 17.00
N VAL A 300 -5.36 16.44 15.94
CA VAL A 300 -5.70 16.93 14.60
C VAL A 300 -6.92 16.23 14.00
N ARG A 301 -7.24 14.99 14.42
CA ARG A 301 -8.50 14.34 13.99
C ARG A 301 -9.71 14.99 14.63
N ALA A 302 -9.58 15.42 15.89
CA ALA A 302 -10.62 16.10 16.65
C ALA A 302 -10.85 17.53 16.14
N PHE A 303 -9.76 18.29 15.97
CA PHE A 303 -9.81 19.73 15.67
C PHE A 303 -8.92 20.11 14.48
N PRO A 304 -9.18 19.58 13.27
CA PRO A 304 -8.29 19.77 12.11
C PRO A 304 -8.16 21.21 11.62
N GLU A 305 -9.13 22.06 11.93
CA GLU A 305 -9.15 23.46 11.50
C GLU A 305 -8.35 24.37 12.45
N GLN A 306 -7.84 23.82 13.56
CA GLN A 306 -7.09 24.55 14.57
C GLN A 306 -5.58 24.44 14.36
N THR A 307 -4.82 25.38 14.92
CA THR A 307 -3.34 25.30 14.90
C THR A 307 -2.84 24.18 15.81
N PRO A 308 -1.66 23.58 15.56
CA PRO A 308 -1.11 22.51 16.40
C PRO A 308 -1.08 22.85 17.90
N ALA A 309 -0.64 24.05 18.26
CA ALA A 309 -0.63 24.50 19.65
C ALA A 309 -2.06 24.53 20.24
N LYS A 310 -3.04 25.06 19.49
CA LYS A 310 -4.43 25.14 19.95
C LYS A 310 -5.09 23.76 20.06
N GLN A 311 -4.73 22.81 19.19
CA GLN A 311 -5.22 21.44 19.27
C GLN A 311 -4.82 20.77 20.59
N LEU A 312 -3.60 21.00 21.06
CA LEU A 312 -3.13 20.45 22.35
C LEU A 312 -3.79 21.13 23.56
N GLU A 313 -4.10 22.43 23.48
CA GLU A 313 -4.90 23.10 24.53
C GLU A 313 -6.33 22.54 24.66
N LEU A 314 -6.84 21.92 23.59
CA LEU A 314 -8.18 21.32 23.54
C LEU A 314 -8.20 19.84 23.93
N ILE A 315 -7.11 19.29 24.48
CA ILE A 315 -7.10 17.92 25.04
C ILE A 315 -8.28 17.68 26.02
N PRO A 316 -8.63 18.62 26.93
CA PRO A 316 -9.76 18.45 27.85
C PRO A 316 -11.14 18.31 27.18
N GLU A 317 -11.26 18.60 25.89
CA GLU A 317 -12.51 18.39 25.13
C GLU A 317 -12.59 16.98 24.53
N VAL A 318 -11.52 16.17 24.65
CA VAL A 318 -11.43 14.80 24.11
C VAL A 318 -11.08 13.79 25.19
N PHE A 319 -10.29 14.14 26.19
CA PHE A 319 -9.88 13.28 27.31
C PHE A 319 -9.98 14.05 28.62
N ASP A 320 -10.36 13.38 29.71
CA ASP A 320 -10.47 14.02 31.03
C ASP A 320 -9.14 14.64 31.49
N THR A 321 -8.03 13.95 31.20
CA THR A 321 -6.69 14.43 31.50
C THR A 321 -5.70 14.12 30.36
N PRO A 322 -4.62 14.92 30.21
CA PRO A 322 -3.59 14.65 29.21
C PRO A 322 -2.90 13.29 29.35
N GLU A 323 -2.81 12.76 30.57
CA GLU A 323 -2.19 11.47 30.86
C GLU A 323 -2.94 10.30 30.20
N ILE A 324 -4.26 10.44 29.96
CA ILE A 324 -5.05 9.43 29.27
C ILE A 324 -4.65 9.37 27.78
N LEU A 325 -4.44 10.52 27.14
CA LEU A 325 -3.92 10.59 25.78
C LEU A 325 -2.50 9.99 25.70
N ASP A 326 -1.66 10.24 26.70
CA ASP A 326 -0.32 9.68 26.79
C ASP A 326 -0.35 8.16 26.92
N ARG A 327 -1.23 7.65 27.77
CA ARG A 327 -1.48 6.22 27.95
C ARG A 327 -1.92 5.57 26.64
N LEU A 328 -2.89 6.17 25.94
CA LEU A 328 -3.35 5.73 24.63
C LEU A 328 -2.20 5.66 23.61
N CYS A 329 -1.39 6.72 23.52
CA CYS A 329 -0.24 6.78 22.62
C CYS A 329 0.81 5.72 22.96
N SER A 330 1.16 5.56 24.24
CA SER A 330 2.16 4.60 24.68
C SER A 330 1.73 3.15 24.45
N VAL A 331 0.47 2.80 24.75
CA VAL A 331 -0.05 1.43 24.61
C VAL A 331 -0.19 1.02 23.15
N SER A 332 -0.39 1.98 22.24
CA SER A 332 -0.41 1.70 20.81
C SER A 332 0.91 1.14 20.25
N GLY A 333 2.02 1.27 21.01
CA GLY A 333 3.36 0.92 20.55
C GLY A 333 3.85 1.78 19.37
N GLY A 334 3.18 2.90 19.10
CA GLY A 334 3.42 3.75 17.93
C GLY A 334 2.93 3.16 16.62
N HIS A 335 2.11 2.11 16.69
CA HIS A 335 1.44 1.51 15.55
C HIS A 335 0.18 2.30 15.22
N LEU A 336 0.20 3.06 14.12
CA LEU A 336 -0.86 4.02 13.78
C LEU A 336 -2.27 3.40 13.73
N ARG A 337 -2.41 2.21 13.13
CA ARG A 337 -3.69 1.48 13.13
C ARG A 337 -4.16 1.08 14.53
N ASN A 338 -3.27 0.66 15.43
CA ASN A 338 -3.65 0.29 16.79
C ASN A 338 -4.04 1.53 17.59
N LEU A 339 -3.30 2.62 17.45
CA LEU A 339 -3.64 3.91 18.06
C LEU A 339 -5.05 4.35 17.66
N LEU A 340 -5.34 4.38 16.36
CA LEU A 340 -6.65 4.74 15.84
C LEU A 340 -7.74 3.73 16.22
N GLY A 341 -7.41 2.43 16.30
CA GLY A 341 -8.34 1.40 16.74
C GLY A 341 -8.75 1.55 18.20
N LEU A 342 -7.80 1.81 19.10
CA LEU A 342 -8.07 2.09 20.51
C LEU A 342 -8.86 3.39 20.67
N LEU A 343 -8.50 4.45 19.93
CA LEU A 343 -9.25 5.70 19.94
C LEU A 343 -10.69 5.51 19.46
N LEU A 344 -10.90 4.73 18.39
CA LEU A 344 -12.21 4.42 17.87
C LEU A 344 -13.04 3.59 18.87
N GLY A 345 -12.39 2.67 19.61
CA GLY A 345 -13.03 1.95 20.71
C GLY A 345 -13.59 2.91 21.76
N CYS A 346 -12.82 3.93 22.16
CA CYS A 346 -13.29 4.94 23.12
C CYS A 346 -14.52 5.70 22.58
N VAL A 347 -14.45 6.15 21.32
CA VAL A 347 -15.55 6.85 20.64
C VAL A 347 -16.83 6.00 20.52
N MET A 348 -16.69 4.67 20.47
CA MET A 348 -17.83 3.75 20.38
C MET A 348 -18.43 3.38 21.74
N GLN A 349 -17.65 3.48 22.82
CA GLN A 349 -18.10 3.13 24.17
C GLN A 349 -18.74 4.31 24.91
N ASP A 350 -18.22 5.53 24.76
CA ASP A 350 -18.69 6.69 25.53
C ASP A 350 -18.56 8.01 24.75
N ASP A 351 -19.18 9.08 25.28
CA ASP A 351 -19.01 10.45 24.79
C ASP A 351 -17.74 11.09 25.39
N PRO A 352 -16.99 11.89 24.63
CA PRO A 352 -15.84 12.62 25.17
C PRO A 352 -16.27 13.77 26.11
N PRO A 353 -15.41 14.19 27.06
CA PRO A 353 -14.04 13.73 27.25
C PRO A 353 -13.95 12.30 27.79
N PHE A 354 -13.10 11.47 27.19
CA PHE A 354 -12.95 10.07 27.56
C PHE A 354 -12.23 9.94 28.91
N SER A 355 -12.80 9.12 29.78
CA SER A 355 -12.24 8.80 31.08
C SER A 355 -11.11 7.78 30.98
N GLY A 356 -10.32 7.68 32.06
CA GLY A 356 -9.30 6.64 32.19
C GLY A 356 -9.90 5.23 32.26
N GLU A 357 -11.12 5.11 32.81
CA GLU A 357 -11.84 3.84 32.90
C GLU A 357 -12.23 3.34 31.51
N THR A 358 -12.84 4.21 30.69
CA THR A 358 -13.19 3.93 29.29
C THR A 358 -11.97 3.46 28.50
N LEU A 359 -10.84 4.16 28.60
CA LEU A 359 -9.62 3.77 27.89
C LEU A 359 -9.10 2.40 28.33
N GLU A 360 -9.06 2.11 29.63
CA GLU A 360 -8.55 0.83 30.13
C GLU A 360 -9.49 -0.35 29.80
N GLU A 361 -10.80 -0.12 29.69
CA GLU A 361 -11.75 -1.12 29.18
C GLU A 361 -11.44 -1.47 27.72
N VAL A 362 -11.31 -0.48 26.84
CA VAL A 362 -10.94 -0.69 25.42
C VAL A 362 -9.58 -1.40 25.29
N ILE A 363 -8.59 -1.01 26.09
CA ILE A 363 -7.27 -1.66 26.12
C ILE A 363 -7.41 -3.12 26.52
N ARG A 364 -8.20 -3.42 27.56
CA ARG A 364 -8.42 -4.79 28.05
C ARG A 364 -9.10 -5.66 27.00
N GLU A 365 -10.17 -5.19 26.39
CA GLU A 365 -10.86 -5.92 25.32
C GLU A 365 -9.92 -6.23 24.15
N ARG A 366 -9.13 -5.23 23.72
CA ARG A 366 -8.18 -5.42 22.63
C ARG A 366 -7.06 -6.42 23.00
N ARG A 367 -6.55 -6.34 24.22
CA ARG A 367 -5.55 -7.27 24.75
C ARG A 367 -6.10 -8.68 24.79
N ASP A 368 -7.28 -8.88 25.37
CA ASP A 368 -7.87 -10.20 25.55
C ASP A 368 -8.19 -10.86 24.19
N TYR A 369 -8.62 -10.07 23.21
CA TYR A 369 -8.75 -10.53 21.82
C TYR A 369 -7.41 -11.01 21.23
N LEU A 370 -6.32 -10.27 21.42
CA LEU A 370 -5.00 -10.67 20.93
C LEU A 370 -4.44 -11.91 21.64
N LEU A 371 -4.67 -12.02 22.95
CA LEU A 371 -4.26 -13.19 23.72
C LEU A 371 -5.02 -14.44 23.32
N SER A 372 -6.29 -14.31 22.90
CA SER A 372 -7.11 -15.45 22.48
C SER A 372 -6.62 -16.17 21.23
N SER A 373 -5.70 -15.56 20.46
CA SER A 373 -5.14 -16.14 19.24
C SER A 373 -3.75 -16.75 19.42
N ILE A 374 -3.21 -16.76 20.64
CA ILE A 374 -1.87 -17.29 20.93
C ILE A 374 -2.05 -18.57 21.73
N ASP A 375 -1.46 -19.67 21.26
CA ASP A 375 -1.43 -20.93 22.03
C ASP A 375 -0.27 -20.98 23.03
N ASP A 376 -0.24 -22.00 23.89
CA ASP A 376 0.76 -22.12 24.96
C ASP A 376 2.19 -22.23 24.41
N ASP A 377 2.38 -22.90 23.27
CA ASP A 377 3.69 -23.08 22.63
C ASP A 377 4.18 -21.75 22.03
N GLU A 378 3.31 -21.03 21.33
CA GLU A 378 3.57 -19.69 20.79
C GLU A 378 3.86 -18.68 21.91
N TRP A 379 3.20 -18.82 23.06
CA TRP A 379 3.44 -17.97 24.22
C TRP A 379 4.86 -18.14 24.77
N GLU A 380 5.34 -19.39 24.89
CA GLU A 380 6.72 -19.65 25.31
C GLU A 380 7.75 -19.03 24.36
N LEU A 381 7.48 -19.04 23.05
CA LEU A 381 8.37 -18.43 22.04
C LEU A 381 8.49 -16.90 22.17
N LEU A 382 7.51 -16.21 22.75
CA LEU A 382 7.57 -14.75 22.92
C LEU A 382 8.54 -14.29 24.03
N PHE A 383 8.92 -15.19 24.94
CA PHE A 383 9.84 -14.91 26.05
C PHE A 383 11.26 -15.44 25.85
N GLN A 384 11.51 -16.12 24.72
CA GLN A 384 12.84 -16.50 24.26
C GLN A 384 13.47 -15.36 23.44
#